data_AF-A0A936W617-F1
#
_entry.id   AF-A0A936W617-F1
#
_cell.length_a   1.000
_cell.length_b   1.000
_cell.length_c   1.000
_cell.angle_alpha   90.00
_cell.angle_beta   90.00
_cell.angle_gamma   90.00
#
_symmetry.space_group_name_H-M   'P 1'
#
loop_
_entity.id
_entity.type
_entity.pdbx_description
1 polymer ?
#
loop_
_entity_poly.entity_id
_entity_poly.type
_entity_poly.pdbx_seq_one_letter_code
_entity_poly.pdbx_strand_id
1 'polypeptide(L)'
;YLQAPNGQRIALSTDNGGSADNYTNTMFVDGAPSITGGSAPFTGMFSPEGAVGGFCTTPPAGTVATLAAFTPGAGMNGTWQLRIADSAFGDAGNMIGWSIQFAAPPEPADPCEIVCPDNITYNLDPGACEQIINWNPPTTTGDCAVPILVPGTVSQNNSETAVDDALGCTGAGDRHVRAYDLIEEGITGDFQMTSLRMSAWNSGTVQVRVYTYTGPMGGATLNPALMTLVGQSNPTAVVGNTNADIQFNINLTAPVTIPAGTRFAVEQNSTAGLFTVAGNYSGETRPGYFWNPGCGFANPTSYASIGFGFISVLQVCQGLIVMDGSPDVVQTSGLPSGSVYPRGTTTNCFDLVSPLEVRRSMTAVLMSP
;
A
#
# COMPACT_ATOMS: atom_id res chain seq x y z
N TYR A 1 4.75 -35.84 20.95
CA TYR A 1 3.36 -35.60 20.50
C TYR A 1 2.74 -34.45 21.27
N LEU A 2 1.96 -33.61 20.59
CA LEU A 2 1.05 -32.66 21.25
C LEU A 2 -0.37 -33.22 21.19
N GLN A 3 -1.07 -33.21 22.33
CA GLN A 3 -2.44 -33.70 22.43
C GLN A 3 -3.36 -32.62 23.00
N ALA A 4 -4.46 -32.39 22.28
CA ALA A 4 -5.55 -31.51 22.66
C ALA A 4 -6.46 -32.16 23.71
N PRO A 5 -7.23 -31.36 24.49
CA PRO A 5 -8.11 -31.90 25.52
C PRO A 5 -9.26 -32.77 24.95
N ASN A 6 -9.65 -32.52 23.70
CA ASN A 6 -10.64 -33.35 22.97
C ASN A 6 -10.07 -34.70 22.47
N GLY A 7 -8.78 -34.99 22.70
CA GLY A 7 -8.12 -36.22 22.29
C GLY A 7 -7.50 -36.20 20.89
N GLN A 8 -7.69 -35.14 20.09
CA GLN A 8 -6.91 -34.93 18.87
C GLN A 8 -5.44 -34.80 19.22
N ARG A 9 -4.56 -35.29 18.34
CA ARG A 9 -3.12 -35.33 18.59
C ARG A 9 -2.32 -35.19 17.31
N ILE A 10 -1.11 -34.67 17.42
CA ILE A 10 -0.16 -34.52 16.32
C ILE A 10 1.23 -35.01 16.74
N ALA A 11 1.90 -35.71 15.83
CA ALA A 11 3.31 -36.03 15.97
C ALA A 11 4.14 -34.76 15.73
N LEU A 12 4.76 -34.24 16.79
CA LEU A 12 5.69 -33.11 16.66
C LEU A 12 7.01 -33.60 16.04
N SER A 13 7.54 -34.70 16.57
CA SER A 13 8.72 -35.39 16.06
C SER A 13 8.69 -36.84 16.56
N THR A 14 9.10 -37.78 15.72
CA THR A 14 9.24 -39.21 16.04
C THR A 14 10.57 -39.73 15.52
N ASP A 15 11.32 -40.44 16.36
CA ASP A 15 12.51 -41.20 15.96
C ASP A 15 13.61 -40.38 15.24
N ASN A 16 13.69 -39.06 15.50
CA ASN A 16 14.75 -38.19 15.00
C ASN A 16 15.81 -37.91 16.07
N GLY A 17 17.06 -37.74 15.65
CA GLY A 17 18.17 -37.28 16.51
C GLY A 17 19.29 -38.31 16.72
N GLY A 18 19.01 -39.60 16.55
CA GLY A 18 20.03 -40.65 16.67
C GLY A 18 20.78 -40.58 18.01
N SER A 19 22.11 -40.60 17.96
CA SER A 19 22.99 -40.57 19.14
C SER A 19 23.49 -39.16 19.53
N ALA A 20 22.94 -38.09 18.94
CA ALA A 20 23.37 -36.70 19.17
C ALA A 20 22.46 -35.96 20.17
N ASP A 21 22.82 -34.73 20.55
CA ASP A 21 22.11 -33.93 21.56
C ASP A 21 20.68 -33.53 21.15
N ASN A 22 19.80 -33.33 22.13
CA ASN A 22 18.34 -33.19 21.99
C ASN A 22 17.83 -31.86 21.35
N TYR A 23 16.52 -31.68 21.39
CA TYR A 23 15.80 -30.44 21.07
C TYR A 23 16.24 -29.27 21.97
N THR A 24 16.73 -28.18 21.36
CA THR A 24 17.14 -26.95 22.06
C THR A 24 16.53 -25.74 21.36
N ASN A 25 15.71 -24.94 22.03
CA ASN A 25 14.98 -23.83 21.40
C ASN A 25 14.24 -24.25 20.10
N THR A 26 13.67 -25.45 20.09
CA THR A 26 12.87 -25.97 18.97
C THR A 26 11.46 -25.39 19.03
N MET A 27 10.99 -24.82 17.93
CA MET A 27 9.63 -24.32 17.80
C MET A 27 8.93 -25.05 16.65
N PHE A 28 7.78 -25.67 16.95
CA PHE A 28 6.96 -26.31 15.93
C PHE A 28 5.95 -25.32 15.35
N VAL A 29 5.98 -25.09 14.04
CA VAL A 29 5.05 -24.22 13.30
C VAL A 29 4.73 -24.81 11.94
N ASP A 30 3.49 -24.65 11.48
CA ASP A 30 3.12 -25.06 10.12
C ASP A 30 3.91 -24.26 9.08
N GLY A 31 4.33 -24.91 8.00
CA GLY A 31 5.07 -24.29 6.90
C GLY A 31 6.59 -24.13 7.08
N ALA A 32 7.15 -24.39 8.28
CA ALA A 32 8.60 -24.44 8.47
C ALA A 32 9.23 -25.71 7.84
N PRO A 33 10.57 -25.75 7.62
CA PRO A 33 11.25 -26.96 7.15
C PRO A 33 10.92 -28.20 8.02
N SER A 34 10.78 -29.37 7.41
CA SER A 34 10.42 -30.59 8.16
C SER A 34 11.47 -30.94 9.19
N ILE A 35 11.03 -31.31 10.41
CA ILE A 35 11.92 -31.78 11.48
C ILE A 35 12.74 -33.02 11.05
N THR A 36 12.20 -33.84 10.15
CA THR A 36 12.87 -35.05 9.60
C THR A 36 14.08 -34.72 8.73
N GLY A 37 14.15 -33.49 8.19
CA GLY A 37 15.30 -32.98 7.45
C GLY A 37 16.32 -32.24 8.34
N GLY A 38 16.00 -32.07 9.63
CA GLY A 38 16.90 -31.43 10.60
C GLY A 38 17.98 -32.37 11.13
N SER A 39 18.92 -31.81 11.90
CA SER A 39 19.91 -32.59 12.64
C SER A 39 19.97 -32.10 14.09
N ALA A 40 20.28 -33.04 14.99
CA ALA A 40 20.45 -32.79 16.41
C ALA A 40 21.73 -31.97 16.69
N PRO A 41 21.72 -31.00 17.63
CA PRO A 41 20.56 -30.53 18.39
C PRO A 41 19.59 -29.71 17.55
N PHE A 42 18.32 -30.12 17.52
CA PHE A 42 17.29 -29.45 16.72
C PHE A 42 17.02 -28.06 17.27
N THR A 43 17.51 -27.03 16.58
CA THR A 43 17.39 -25.63 17.01
C THR A 43 16.68 -24.80 15.96
N GLY A 44 15.69 -24.00 16.37
CA GLY A 44 14.91 -23.16 15.47
C GLY A 44 13.53 -23.73 15.12
N MET A 45 12.97 -23.27 14.00
CA MET A 45 11.60 -23.57 13.59
C MET A 45 11.53 -24.81 12.69
N PHE A 46 10.61 -25.73 13.00
CA PHE A 46 10.36 -26.92 12.20
C PHE A 46 8.86 -27.18 12.04
N SER A 47 8.45 -27.76 10.92
CA SER A 47 7.10 -28.32 10.82
C SER A 47 7.01 -29.66 11.56
N PRO A 48 5.86 -29.93 12.21
CA PRO A 48 5.60 -31.22 12.81
C PRO A 48 5.47 -32.31 11.74
N GLU A 49 5.62 -33.56 12.14
CA GLU A 49 5.47 -34.71 11.23
C GLU A 49 4.00 -35.05 10.93
N GLY A 50 3.06 -34.55 11.73
CA GLY A 50 1.63 -34.65 11.44
C GLY A 50 0.97 -35.93 11.95
N ALA A 51 0.16 -36.56 11.11
CA ALA A 51 -0.70 -37.69 11.46
C ALA A 51 0.05 -39.04 11.41
N VAL A 52 1.22 -39.12 12.04
CA VAL A 52 2.11 -40.30 11.97
C VAL A 52 2.39 -40.92 13.35
N GLY A 53 2.79 -42.19 13.35
CA GLY A 53 3.20 -42.96 14.52
C GLY A 53 4.71 -43.16 14.55
N GLY A 54 5.33 -43.08 15.74
CA GLY A 54 6.71 -43.50 15.96
C GLY A 54 6.82 -44.98 16.35
N PHE A 55 8.04 -45.45 16.66
CA PHE A 55 8.27 -46.83 17.09
C PHE A 55 7.57 -47.21 18.40
N CYS A 56 7.34 -46.24 19.28
CA CYS A 56 6.57 -46.45 20.51
C CYS A 56 5.06 -46.53 20.19
N THR A 57 4.40 -47.61 20.61
CA THR A 57 2.93 -47.75 20.46
C THR A 57 2.14 -46.79 21.37
N THR A 58 2.82 -46.20 22.35
CA THR A 58 2.29 -45.18 23.26
C THR A 58 3.27 -44.01 23.30
N PRO A 59 2.90 -42.78 22.87
CA PRO A 59 1.56 -42.35 22.46
C PRO A 59 1.12 -42.92 21.10
N PRO A 60 -0.19 -43.14 20.87
CA PRO A 60 -0.68 -43.56 19.56
C PRO A 60 -0.42 -42.51 18.47
N ALA A 61 -0.35 -42.96 17.21
CA ALA A 61 -0.08 -42.13 16.03
C ALA A 61 -0.93 -40.85 15.93
N GLY A 62 -0.41 -39.76 15.37
CA GLY A 62 -1.13 -38.50 15.17
C GLY A 62 -2.51 -38.69 14.49
N THR A 63 -3.49 -37.86 14.85
CA THR A 63 -4.83 -37.84 14.24
C THR A 63 -5.05 -36.64 13.33
N VAL A 64 -4.21 -35.61 13.42
CA VAL A 64 -4.28 -34.40 12.60
C VAL A 64 -2.96 -34.18 11.87
N ALA A 65 -3.03 -33.67 10.63
CA ALA A 65 -1.86 -33.56 9.74
C ALA A 65 -1.02 -32.31 9.98
N THR A 66 -1.63 -31.22 10.48
CA THR A 66 -0.97 -29.93 10.73
C THR A 66 -1.44 -29.34 12.06
N LEU A 67 -0.74 -28.36 12.63
CA LEU A 67 -1.19 -27.65 13.83
C LEU A 67 -2.51 -26.91 13.58
N ALA A 68 -2.72 -26.37 12.38
CA ALA A 68 -3.98 -25.74 11.99
C ALA A 68 -5.16 -26.72 11.83
N ALA A 69 -4.91 -28.03 11.75
CA ALA A 69 -5.94 -29.04 11.55
C ALA A 69 -6.63 -29.51 12.85
N PHE A 70 -6.21 -29.00 14.02
CA PHE A 70 -7.00 -29.15 15.23
C PHE A 70 -8.37 -28.49 15.05
N THR A 71 -9.45 -29.25 15.26
CA THR A 71 -10.81 -28.78 14.94
C THR A 71 -11.35 -27.92 16.08
N PRO A 72 -11.68 -26.64 15.86
CA PRO A 72 -12.23 -25.78 16.89
C PRO A 72 -13.63 -26.27 17.33
N GLY A 73 -13.92 -26.24 18.64
CA GLY A 73 -15.21 -26.68 19.18
C GLY A 73 -15.17 -27.00 20.68
N ALA A 74 -16.32 -27.43 21.22
CA ALA A 74 -16.43 -27.90 22.59
C ALA A 74 -15.39 -29.01 22.87
N GLY A 75 -14.51 -28.78 23.84
CA GLY A 75 -13.43 -29.71 24.20
C GLY A 75 -12.02 -29.26 23.82
N MET A 76 -11.84 -28.13 23.12
CA MET A 76 -10.51 -27.56 22.86
C MET A 76 -9.99 -26.70 24.02
N ASN A 77 -10.91 -26.16 24.82
CA ASN A 77 -10.61 -25.46 26.07
C ASN A 77 -10.34 -26.49 27.17
N GLY A 78 -9.11 -26.57 27.65
CA GLY A 78 -8.70 -27.51 28.68
C GLY A 78 -7.19 -27.76 28.70
N THR A 79 -6.79 -28.84 29.37
CA THR A 79 -5.38 -29.21 29.52
C THR A 79 -4.81 -29.81 28.24
N TRP A 80 -3.89 -29.09 27.62
CA TRP A 80 -3.05 -29.60 26.54
C TRP A 80 -1.88 -30.39 27.12
N GLN A 81 -1.51 -31.48 26.45
CA GLN A 81 -0.47 -32.39 26.92
C GLN A 81 0.65 -32.50 25.88
N LEU A 82 1.87 -32.17 26.29
CA LEU A 82 3.07 -32.67 25.62
C LEU A 82 3.32 -34.09 26.10
N ARG A 83 3.27 -35.05 25.17
CA ARG A 83 3.53 -36.46 25.44
C ARG A 83 4.83 -36.90 24.79
N ILE A 84 5.77 -37.33 25.64
CA ILE A 84 7.10 -37.81 25.28
C ILE A 84 7.15 -39.28 25.69
N ALA A 85 7.63 -40.14 24.82
CA ALA A 85 7.92 -41.53 25.14
C ALA A 85 9.31 -41.87 24.62
N ASP A 86 10.01 -42.64 25.43
CA ASP A 86 11.31 -43.22 25.08
C ASP A 86 11.09 -44.64 24.57
N SER A 87 11.62 -44.93 23.38
CA SER A 87 11.53 -46.23 22.70
C SER A 87 12.88 -46.96 22.67
N ALA A 88 13.96 -46.34 23.17
CA ALA A 88 15.32 -46.87 23.10
C ALA A 88 15.76 -47.45 24.45
N PHE A 89 16.28 -48.69 24.42
CA PHE A 89 16.70 -49.34 25.65
C PHE A 89 18.02 -48.76 26.15
N GLY A 90 18.01 -48.23 27.38
CA GLY A 90 19.21 -47.73 28.07
C GLY A 90 19.41 -46.21 27.96
N ASP A 91 18.57 -45.52 27.20
CA ASP A 91 18.57 -44.06 27.12
C ASP A 91 17.67 -43.45 28.22
N ALA A 92 17.98 -42.21 28.59
CA ALA A 92 17.16 -41.43 29.52
C ALA A 92 17.22 -39.95 29.12
N GLY A 93 16.06 -39.28 29.12
CA GLY A 93 15.94 -37.86 28.79
C GLY A 93 15.26 -37.07 29.91
N ASN A 94 15.65 -35.80 30.04
CA ASN A 94 14.99 -34.84 30.92
C ASN A 94 14.25 -33.78 30.08
N MET A 95 12.98 -33.52 30.41
CA MET A 95 12.24 -32.38 29.84
C MET A 95 12.59 -31.12 30.65
N ILE A 96 13.29 -30.19 30.01
CA ILE A 96 13.74 -28.93 30.65
C ILE A 96 12.61 -27.92 30.71
N GLY A 97 11.82 -27.81 29.64
CA GLY A 97 10.66 -26.93 29.56
C GLY A 97 9.93 -27.08 28.23
N TRP A 98 8.65 -26.72 28.22
CA TRP A 98 7.87 -26.57 27.01
C TRP A 98 6.78 -25.51 27.23
N SER A 99 6.34 -24.90 26.14
CA SER A 99 5.18 -24.02 26.11
C SER A 99 4.38 -24.27 24.84
N ILE A 100 3.14 -23.81 24.85
CA ILE A 100 2.28 -23.72 23.67
C ILE A 100 1.73 -22.31 23.61
N GLN A 101 1.74 -21.71 22.41
CA GLN A 101 1.13 -20.43 22.14
C GLN A 101 0.06 -20.62 21.07
N PHE A 102 -1.15 -20.14 21.36
CA PHE A 102 -2.20 -20.02 20.36
C PHE A 102 -2.06 -18.65 19.68
N ALA A 103 -2.11 -18.61 18.35
CA ALA A 103 -2.32 -17.35 17.66
C ALA A 103 -3.72 -16.83 18.03
N ALA A 104 -3.85 -15.53 18.30
CA ALA A 104 -5.16 -14.92 18.44
C ALA A 104 -5.94 -15.15 17.13
N PRO A 105 -7.25 -15.48 17.18
CA PRO A 105 -8.05 -15.46 15.97
C PRO A 105 -7.93 -14.06 15.32
N PRO A 106 -7.91 -13.95 13.98
CA PRO A 106 -7.96 -12.64 13.36
C PRO A 106 -9.24 -11.93 13.84
N GLU A 107 -9.09 -10.68 14.30
CA GLU A 107 -10.24 -9.87 14.71
C GLU A 107 -11.26 -9.82 13.55
N PRO A 108 -12.57 -9.98 13.83
CA PRO A 108 -13.59 -9.80 12.81
C PRO A 108 -13.43 -8.42 12.16
N ALA A 109 -13.52 -8.34 10.83
CA ALA A 109 -13.55 -7.05 10.14
C ALA A 109 -14.71 -6.21 10.71
N ASP A 110 -14.41 -4.99 11.17
CA ASP A 110 -15.39 -4.10 11.78
C ASP A 110 -16.32 -3.57 10.68
N PRO A 111 -17.60 -3.98 10.61
CA PRO A 111 -18.45 -3.65 9.47
C PRO A 111 -18.75 -2.15 9.41
N CYS A 112 -18.66 -1.54 8.22
CA CYS A 112 -19.11 -0.17 8.04
C CYS A 112 -20.62 -0.03 8.28
N GLU A 113 -21.00 0.82 9.24
CA GLU A 113 -22.39 1.14 9.56
C GLU A 113 -22.63 2.66 9.59
N ILE A 114 -23.80 3.08 9.10
CA ILE A 114 -24.27 4.46 9.22
C ILE A 114 -25.06 4.60 10.53
N VAL A 115 -24.69 5.58 11.35
CA VAL A 115 -25.33 5.86 12.64
C VAL A 115 -26.23 7.09 12.48
N CYS A 116 -27.53 6.86 12.51
CA CYS A 116 -28.52 7.93 12.42
C CYS A 116 -28.66 8.67 13.76
N PRO A 117 -28.93 10.00 13.73
CA PRO A 117 -29.30 10.74 14.94
C PRO A 117 -30.63 10.23 15.51
N ASP A 118 -30.86 10.51 16.79
CA ASP A 118 -32.12 10.21 17.45
C ASP A 118 -33.32 10.91 16.80
N ASN A 119 -34.50 10.31 16.96
CA ASN A 119 -35.74 10.91 16.49
C ASN A 119 -36.05 12.22 17.22
N ILE A 120 -36.38 13.25 16.45
CA ILE A 120 -36.82 14.55 16.97
C ILE A 120 -38.35 14.59 17.02
N THR A 121 -38.88 14.88 18.21
CA THR A 121 -40.30 15.10 18.47
C THR A 121 -40.51 16.57 18.84
N TYR A 122 -41.37 17.26 18.09
CA TYR A 122 -41.67 18.68 18.32
C TYR A 122 -43.18 18.91 18.42
N ASN A 123 -43.62 19.65 19.44
CA ASN A 123 -45.02 20.01 19.62
C ASN A 123 -45.27 21.39 19.00
N LEU A 124 -46.16 21.45 17.99
CA LEU A 124 -46.56 22.70 17.37
C LEU A 124 -47.48 23.51 18.29
N ASP A 125 -47.35 24.84 18.22
CA ASP A 125 -48.29 25.76 18.88
C ASP A 125 -49.71 25.59 18.28
N PRO A 126 -50.78 25.85 19.06
CA PRO A 126 -52.15 25.76 18.56
C PRO A 126 -52.36 26.61 17.30
N GLY A 127 -52.76 25.96 16.20
CA GLY A 127 -53.02 26.60 14.91
C GLY A 127 -51.81 26.66 13.98
N ALA A 128 -50.61 26.26 14.42
CA ALA A 128 -49.46 26.08 13.54
C ALA A 128 -49.55 24.76 12.77
N CYS A 129 -49.13 24.78 11.50
CA CYS A 129 -49.13 23.61 10.61
C CYS A 129 -47.72 23.15 10.22
N GLU A 130 -46.70 23.91 10.60
CA GLU A 130 -45.32 23.70 10.17
C GLU A 130 -44.32 24.31 11.17
N GLN A 131 -43.08 23.81 11.17
CA GLN A 131 -41.97 24.31 11.99
C GLN A 131 -40.62 24.08 11.31
N ILE A 132 -39.65 24.96 11.55
CA ILE A 132 -38.26 24.74 11.12
C ILE A 132 -37.57 23.77 12.09
N ILE A 133 -37.06 22.65 11.59
CA ILE A 133 -36.37 21.63 12.39
C ILE A 133 -34.90 21.56 11.97
N ASN A 134 -34.00 21.63 12.95
CA ASN A 134 -32.56 21.43 12.77
C ASN A 134 -32.14 20.09 13.37
N TRP A 135 -31.30 19.36 12.63
CA TRP A 135 -30.67 18.10 13.05
C TRP A 135 -29.24 18.00 12.51
N ASN A 136 -28.43 17.17 13.17
CA ASN A 136 -27.08 16.83 12.71
C ASN A 136 -27.14 15.65 11.73
N PRO A 137 -26.35 15.66 10.65
CA PRO A 137 -26.32 14.54 9.71
C PRO A 137 -25.85 13.24 10.38
N PRO A 138 -26.24 12.07 9.86
CA PRO A 138 -25.71 10.79 10.33
C PRO A 138 -24.18 10.74 10.28
N THR A 139 -23.59 9.92 11.15
CA THR A 139 -22.16 9.62 11.15
C THR A 139 -21.91 8.17 10.71
N THR A 140 -20.65 7.76 10.63
CA THR A 140 -20.27 6.37 10.34
C THR A 140 -19.52 5.75 11.52
N THR A 141 -19.61 4.43 11.66
CA THR A 141 -18.82 3.62 12.61
C THR A 141 -18.34 2.34 11.93
N GLY A 142 -17.28 1.73 12.45
CA GLY A 142 -16.58 0.59 11.81
C GLY A 142 -15.62 0.97 10.69
N ASP A 143 -15.21 -0.01 9.88
CA ASP A 143 -14.30 0.19 8.74
C ASP A 143 -15.05 0.70 7.51
N CYS A 144 -15.22 2.02 7.47
CA CYS A 144 -15.87 2.72 6.37
C CYS A 144 -14.89 3.27 5.33
N ALA A 145 -13.62 2.85 5.32
CA ALA A 145 -12.65 3.34 4.35
C ALA A 145 -13.14 3.10 2.92
N VAL A 146 -13.19 4.16 2.12
CA VAL A 146 -13.45 4.10 0.68
C VAL A 146 -12.34 4.79 -0.09
N PRO A 147 -12.03 4.34 -1.31
CA PRO A 147 -11.09 5.04 -2.17
C PRO A 147 -11.57 6.48 -2.42
N ILE A 148 -10.68 7.45 -2.15
CA ILE A 148 -10.85 8.87 -2.49
C ILE A 148 -9.65 9.36 -3.31
N LEU A 149 -9.85 10.38 -4.15
CA LEU A 149 -8.79 11.06 -4.86
C LEU A 149 -8.44 12.37 -4.15
N VAL A 150 -7.18 12.52 -3.75
CA VAL A 150 -6.67 13.79 -3.21
C VAL A 150 -5.54 14.35 -4.06
N PRO A 151 -5.40 15.67 -4.19
CA PRO A 151 -4.24 16.27 -4.83
C PRO A 151 -2.93 15.80 -4.18
N GLY A 152 -1.97 15.42 -5.01
CA GLY A 152 -0.67 14.94 -4.55
C GLY A 152 0.43 15.18 -5.58
N THR A 153 1.67 15.13 -5.11
CA THR A 153 2.85 15.29 -5.94
C THR A 153 3.91 14.26 -5.59
N VAL A 154 4.68 13.83 -6.60
CA VAL A 154 5.88 13.00 -6.43
C VAL A 154 7.09 13.81 -6.89
N SER A 155 8.08 13.96 -6.02
CA SER A 155 9.28 14.73 -6.29
C SER A 155 10.46 14.19 -5.49
N GLN A 156 11.59 14.06 -6.17
CA GLN A 156 12.88 13.71 -5.55
C GLN A 156 13.79 14.93 -5.45
N ASN A 157 13.25 16.14 -5.64
CA ASN A 157 14.01 17.38 -5.48
C ASN A 157 13.98 17.82 -4.03
N ASN A 158 15.14 18.08 -3.41
CA ASN A 158 15.19 18.64 -2.05
C ASN A 158 14.71 20.09 -1.98
N SER A 159 14.71 20.78 -3.12
CA SER A 159 14.14 22.10 -3.32
C SER A 159 13.44 22.13 -4.67
N GLU A 160 12.25 22.70 -4.72
CA GLU A 160 11.52 22.87 -5.97
C GLU A 160 11.79 24.24 -6.63
N THR A 161 12.64 25.07 -6.02
CA THR A 161 13.05 26.36 -6.59
C THR A 161 14.12 26.12 -7.65
N ALA A 162 13.88 26.59 -8.87
CA ALA A 162 14.90 26.56 -9.92
C ALA A 162 15.96 27.63 -9.62
N VAL A 163 17.22 27.36 -9.95
CA VAL A 163 18.31 28.32 -9.85
C VAL A 163 19.07 28.30 -11.17
N ASP A 164 19.73 29.41 -11.46
CA ASP A 164 20.38 29.75 -12.73
C ASP A 164 21.45 28.70 -13.18
N ASP A 165 21.02 27.51 -13.56
CA ASP A 165 21.83 26.45 -14.17
C ASP A 165 20.98 25.39 -14.87
N ALA A 166 21.55 24.81 -15.93
CA ALA A 166 20.91 23.80 -16.75
C ALA A 166 21.94 22.86 -17.36
N LEU A 167 21.51 21.64 -17.62
CA LEU A 167 22.30 20.68 -18.39
C LEU A 167 21.63 20.47 -19.75
N GLY A 168 22.43 20.48 -20.80
CA GLY A 168 21.95 20.16 -22.14
C GLY A 168 23.06 20.15 -23.18
N CYS A 169 22.76 19.59 -24.34
CA CYS A 169 23.65 19.59 -25.49
C CYS A 169 23.32 20.76 -26.43
N THR A 170 24.09 20.95 -27.50
CA THR A 170 24.00 22.12 -28.37
C THR A 170 22.80 22.11 -29.34
N GLY A 171 21.83 21.22 -29.17
CA GLY A 171 20.68 21.04 -30.08
C GLY A 171 19.53 20.28 -29.44
N ALA A 172 18.56 19.86 -30.26
CA ALA A 172 17.42 19.07 -29.79
C ALA A 172 17.82 17.62 -29.43
N GLY A 173 16.94 16.91 -28.75
CA GLY A 173 17.11 15.49 -28.42
C GLY A 173 17.63 15.21 -27.02
N ASP A 174 17.85 16.25 -26.21
CA ASP A 174 18.11 16.11 -24.78
C ASP A 174 16.95 15.42 -24.07
N ARG A 175 17.28 14.39 -23.28
CA ARG A 175 16.32 13.69 -22.43
C ARG A 175 16.80 13.71 -21.00
N HIS A 176 15.95 14.21 -20.13
CA HIS A 176 16.16 14.20 -18.70
C HIS A 176 15.15 13.26 -18.07
N VAL A 177 15.63 12.26 -17.35
CA VAL A 177 14.79 11.19 -16.81
C VAL A 177 15.00 11.06 -15.32
N ARG A 178 13.90 10.90 -14.57
CA ARG A 178 13.95 10.38 -13.20
C ARG A 178 13.12 9.12 -13.10
N ALA A 179 13.49 8.24 -12.18
CA ALA A 179 12.77 7.03 -11.88
C ALA A 179 12.38 7.04 -10.39
N TYR A 180 11.14 6.67 -10.12
CA TYR A 180 10.47 6.81 -8.84
C TYR A 180 9.92 5.46 -8.39
N ASP A 181 9.89 5.22 -7.07
CA ASP A 181 9.20 4.10 -6.42
C ASP A 181 8.09 4.68 -5.56
N LEU A 182 6.82 4.43 -5.86
CA LEU A 182 5.73 5.06 -5.10
C LEU A 182 5.84 4.81 -3.58
N ILE A 183 6.33 3.64 -3.17
CA ILE A 183 6.49 3.32 -1.74
C ILE A 183 7.60 4.18 -1.11
N GLU A 184 8.73 4.39 -1.80
CA GLU A 184 9.81 5.25 -1.30
C GLU A 184 9.39 6.73 -1.27
N GLU A 185 8.48 7.14 -2.15
CA GLU A 185 7.92 8.50 -2.18
C GLU A 185 6.75 8.68 -1.19
N GLY A 186 6.43 7.67 -0.38
CA GLY A 186 5.40 7.74 0.65
C GLY A 186 3.96 7.63 0.13
N ILE A 187 3.76 7.13 -1.09
CA ILE A 187 2.46 6.91 -1.71
C ILE A 187 2.12 5.42 -1.68
N THR A 188 1.06 5.08 -0.94
CA THR A 188 0.64 3.68 -0.74
C THR A 188 -0.43 3.21 -1.72
N GLY A 189 -1.19 4.13 -2.32
CA GLY A 189 -2.20 3.82 -3.34
C GLY A 189 -1.79 4.21 -4.76
N ASP A 190 -2.73 4.15 -5.69
CA ASP A 190 -2.48 4.52 -7.09
C ASP A 190 -2.20 6.02 -7.20
N PHE A 191 -1.28 6.39 -8.08
CA PHE A 191 -1.01 7.79 -8.41
C PHE A 191 -1.47 8.10 -9.84
N GLN A 192 -2.47 8.96 -9.98
CA GLN A 192 -2.97 9.47 -11.26
C GLN A 192 -2.22 10.74 -11.64
N MET A 193 -1.09 10.59 -12.32
CA MET A 193 -0.31 11.72 -12.82
C MET A 193 -1.08 12.46 -13.91
N THR A 194 -1.22 13.78 -13.80
CA THR A 194 -1.93 14.64 -14.76
C THR A 194 -1.00 15.61 -15.46
N SER A 195 0.08 16.01 -14.82
CA SER A 195 1.06 16.93 -15.39
C SER A 195 2.43 16.78 -14.74
N LEU A 196 3.43 17.39 -15.38
CA LEU A 196 4.76 17.54 -14.81
C LEU A 196 5.08 19.02 -14.67
N ARG A 197 5.39 19.45 -13.45
CA ARG A 197 5.99 20.76 -13.21
C ARG A 197 7.51 20.64 -13.37
N MET A 198 8.08 21.52 -14.19
CA MET A 198 9.49 21.55 -14.53
C MET A 198 9.96 22.98 -14.78
N SER A 199 11.25 23.16 -15.05
CA SER A 199 11.83 24.46 -15.43
C SER A 199 12.63 24.42 -16.72
N ALA A 200 12.71 25.58 -17.39
CA ALA A 200 13.50 25.78 -18.59
C ALA A 200 14.46 26.96 -18.43
N TRP A 201 15.69 26.74 -18.88
CA TRP A 201 16.68 27.80 -19.06
C TRP A 201 16.57 28.39 -20.46
N ASN A 202 16.69 27.54 -21.50
CA ASN A 202 16.54 27.96 -22.90
C ASN A 202 15.16 27.60 -23.45
N SER A 203 14.68 28.44 -24.37
CA SER A 203 13.45 28.19 -25.11
C SER A 203 13.58 26.98 -26.05
N GLY A 204 12.48 26.28 -26.27
CA GLY A 204 12.38 25.20 -27.24
C GLY A 204 11.06 24.45 -27.11
N THR A 205 11.02 23.20 -27.55
CA THR A 205 9.82 22.35 -27.47
C THR A 205 10.12 21.10 -26.67
N VAL A 206 9.32 20.83 -25.64
CA VAL A 206 9.45 19.66 -24.77
C VAL A 206 8.22 18.77 -24.88
N GLN A 207 8.42 17.46 -24.81
CA GLN A 207 7.38 16.47 -24.61
C GLN A 207 7.67 15.70 -23.33
N VAL A 208 6.66 15.54 -22.47
CA VAL A 208 6.75 14.68 -21.30
C VAL A 208 6.29 13.28 -21.66
N ARG A 209 7.03 12.27 -21.23
CA ARG A 209 6.67 10.86 -21.37
C ARG A 209 6.73 10.16 -20.02
N VAL A 210 5.75 9.30 -19.76
CA VAL A 210 5.61 8.54 -18.53
C VAL A 210 5.67 7.06 -18.88
N TYR A 211 6.51 6.33 -18.15
CA TYR A 211 6.76 4.91 -18.37
C TYR A 211 6.51 4.14 -17.08
N THR A 212 5.97 2.93 -17.16
CA THR A 212 6.21 1.93 -16.11
C THR A 212 7.67 1.51 -16.18
N TYR A 213 8.28 1.21 -15.03
CA TYR A 213 9.69 0.83 -14.96
C TYR A 213 9.87 -0.37 -14.03
N THR A 214 10.55 -1.41 -14.50
CA THR A 214 10.77 -2.65 -13.72
C THR A 214 12.22 -2.85 -13.31
N GLY A 215 13.11 -1.93 -13.69
CA GLY A 215 14.54 -2.03 -13.42
C GLY A 215 14.98 -1.54 -12.04
N PRO A 216 16.27 -1.70 -11.73
CA PRO A 216 16.88 -1.10 -10.56
C PRO A 216 16.97 0.43 -10.71
N MET A 217 16.97 1.13 -9.58
CA MET A 217 17.09 2.59 -9.49
C MET A 217 18.24 2.98 -8.57
N GLY A 218 18.76 4.20 -8.75
CA GLY A 218 19.85 4.74 -7.92
C GLY A 218 21.26 4.44 -8.42
N GLY A 219 21.40 3.73 -9.54
CA GLY A 219 22.70 3.40 -10.13
C GLY A 219 23.26 4.52 -11.02
N ALA A 220 24.40 4.24 -11.65
CA ALA A 220 25.03 5.12 -12.64
C ALA A 220 24.22 5.22 -13.95
N THR A 221 23.34 4.25 -14.22
CA THR A 221 22.53 4.20 -15.45
C THR A 221 21.11 3.70 -15.16
N LEU A 222 20.16 4.04 -16.04
CA LEU A 222 18.85 3.39 -16.13
C LEU A 222 18.80 2.54 -17.39
N ASN A 223 18.08 1.41 -17.32
CA ASN A 223 17.90 0.54 -18.48
C ASN A 223 16.62 0.91 -19.24
N PRO A 224 16.70 1.59 -20.40
CA PRO A 224 15.51 1.97 -21.16
C PRO A 224 14.73 0.77 -21.70
N ALA A 225 15.32 -0.43 -21.80
CA ALA A 225 14.61 -1.64 -22.21
C ALA A 225 13.59 -2.12 -21.15
N LEU A 226 13.69 -1.63 -19.91
CA LEU A 226 12.76 -1.93 -18.83
C LEU A 226 11.71 -0.82 -18.64
N MET A 227 11.66 0.16 -19.54
CA MET A 227 10.66 1.23 -19.57
C MET A 227 9.58 0.91 -20.59
N THR A 228 8.31 0.90 -20.17
CA THR A 228 7.16 0.74 -21.08
C THR A 228 6.29 1.98 -21.03
N LEU A 229 6.12 2.65 -22.18
CA LEU A 229 5.39 3.93 -22.27
C LEU A 229 3.91 3.71 -21.91
N VAL A 230 3.40 4.51 -20.97
CA VAL A 230 2.00 4.45 -20.51
C VAL A 230 1.24 5.77 -20.72
N GLY A 231 1.94 6.87 -20.97
CA GLY A 231 1.33 8.11 -21.39
C GLY A 231 2.33 9.20 -21.73
N GLN A 232 1.84 10.28 -22.31
CA GLN A 232 2.68 11.39 -22.75
C GLN A 232 1.87 12.70 -22.85
N SER A 233 2.57 13.82 -22.94
CA SER A 233 2.00 15.10 -23.35
C SER A 233 2.02 15.28 -24.87
N ASN A 234 1.33 16.32 -25.34
CA ASN A 234 1.68 16.92 -26.63
C ASN A 234 3.06 17.59 -26.54
N PRO A 235 3.82 17.68 -27.65
CA PRO A 235 4.97 18.58 -27.72
C PRO A 235 4.52 20.01 -27.48
N THR A 236 5.15 20.69 -26.52
CA THR A 236 4.76 22.02 -26.06
C THR A 236 5.93 22.97 -26.21
N ALA A 237 5.71 24.08 -26.92
CA ALA A 237 6.68 25.16 -26.99
C ALA A 237 6.75 25.89 -25.64
N VAL A 238 7.95 26.11 -25.14
CA VAL A 238 8.22 26.74 -23.85
C VAL A 238 9.23 27.84 -24.03
N VAL A 239 9.01 28.95 -23.33
CA VAL A 239 9.86 30.14 -23.41
C VAL A 239 10.79 30.15 -22.22
N GLY A 240 12.00 29.61 -22.36
CA GLY A 240 13.05 29.81 -21.37
C GLY A 240 13.48 31.27 -21.30
N ASN A 241 14.07 31.67 -20.19
CA ASN A 241 14.63 33.00 -20.01
C ASN A 241 16.08 32.85 -19.57
N THR A 242 16.99 33.10 -20.51
CA THR A 242 18.42 33.22 -20.23
C THR A 242 18.63 34.17 -19.06
N ASN A 243 19.22 33.68 -17.96
CA ASN A 243 19.48 34.37 -16.68
C ASN A 243 18.32 34.43 -15.67
N ALA A 244 17.20 33.74 -15.91
CA ALA A 244 16.16 33.54 -14.91
C ALA A 244 15.23 32.38 -15.30
N ASP A 245 15.42 31.23 -14.68
CA ASP A 245 14.60 30.05 -14.98
C ASP A 245 13.12 30.28 -14.76
N ILE A 246 12.32 29.76 -15.69
CA ILE A 246 10.87 29.75 -15.55
C ILE A 246 10.38 28.37 -15.18
N GLN A 247 9.47 28.30 -14.21
CA GLN A 247 8.74 27.09 -13.89
C GLN A 247 7.39 27.09 -14.58
N PHE A 248 7.00 25.93 -15.08
CA PHE A 248 5.74 25.73 -15.77
C PHE A 248 5.30 24.28 -15.69
N ASN A 249 4.02 24.06 -16.01
CA ASN A 249 3.42 22.74 -16.07
C ASN A 249 3.30 22.29 -17.52
N ILE A 250 3.63 21.03 -17.77
CA ILE A 250 3.29 20.33 -19.01
C ILE A 250 2.21 19.29 -18.69
N ASN A 251 1.01 19.52 -19.23
CA ASN A 251 -0.12 18.63 -19.03
C ASN A 251 0.01 17.38 -19.92
N LEU A 252 -0.28 16.21 -19.36
CA LEU A 252 -0.41 14.98 -20.13
C LEU A 252 -1.69 15.03 -20.98
N THR A 253 -1.75 14.27 -22.08
CA THR A 253 -2.96 14.23 -22.94
C THR A 253 -4.15 13.59 -22.23
N ALA A 254 -3.89 12.73 -21.26
CA ALA A 254 -4.84 12.11 -20.34
C ALA A 254 -4.13 11.79 -19.02
N PRO A 255 -4.85 11.68 -17.90
CA PRO A 255 -4.28 11.18 -16.65
C PRO A 255 -3.66 9.79 -16.84
N VAL A 256 -2.47 9.58 -16.29
CA VAL A 256 -1.77 8.29 -16.30
C VAL A 256 -1.86 7.69 -14.91
N THR A 257 -2.47 6.50 -14.81
CA THR A 257 -2.54 5.76 -13.54
C THR A 257 -1.27 4.94 -13.37
N ILE A 258 -0.51 5.25 -12.31
CA ILE A 258 0.60 4.45 -11.83
C ILE A 258 0.08 3.58 -10.68
N PRO A 259 0.05 2.25 -10.81
CA PRO A 259 -0.49 1.39 -9.78
C PRO A 259 0.32 1.45 -8.47
N ALA A 260 -0.35 1.31 -7.35
CA ALA A 260 0.24 1.20 -6.01
C ALA A 260 1.40 0.20 -5.99
N GLY A 261 2.47 0.54 -5.26
CA GLY A 261 3.63 -0.35 -5.10
C GLY A 261 4.48 -0.57 -6.36
N THR A 262 4.23 0.17 -7.44
CA THR A 262 5.02 0.09 -8.67
C THR A 262 6.04 1.22 -8.80
N ARG A 263 7.02 0.99 -9.67
CA ARG A 263 8.00 1.99 -10.07
C ARG A 263 7.62 2.55 -11.44
N PHE A 264 7.96 3.81 -11.65
CA PHE A 264 7.73 4.49 -12.90
C PHE A 264 8.90 5.43 -13.23
N ALA A 265 9.01 5.83 -14.49
CA ALA A 265 9.99 6.80 -14.94
C ALA A 265 9.31 7.91 -15.72
N VAL A 266 9.82 9.12 -15.58
CA VAL A 266 9.30 10.30 -16.27
C VAL A 266 10.43 11.00 -17.00
N GLU A 267 10.19 11.26 -18.29
CA GLU A 267 11.15 11.81 -19.24
C GLU A 267 10.69 13.19 -19.71
N GLN A 268 11.61 14.15 -19.67
CA GLN A 268 11.50 15.46 -20.29
C GLN A 268 12.31 15.40 -21.60
N ASN A 269 11.62 15.26 -22.72
CA ASN A 269 12.23 15.03 -24.03
C ASN A 269 12.21 16.33 -24.86
N SER A 270 13.37 16.89 -25.15
CA SER A 270 13.55 17.99 -26.10
C SER A 270 13.26 17.50 -27.51
N THR A 271 12.19 18.02 -28.12
CA THR A 271 11.71 17.61 -29.45
C THR A 271 12.06 18.61 -30.55
N ALA A 272 12.30 19.87 -30.22
CA ALA A 272 12.76 20.90 -31.16
C ALA A 272 13.43 22.08 -30.43
N GLY A 273 14.39 22.72 -31.10
CA GLY A 273 15.14 23.85 -30.54
C GLY A 273 16.17 23.43 -29.48
N LEU A 274 16.81 24.42 -28.85
CA LEU A 274 17.78 24.24 -27.78
C LEU A 274 17.06 24.21 -26.42
N PHE A 275 16.02 23.40 -26.26
CA PHE A 275 15.36 23.29 -24.96
C PHE A 275 16.32 22.64 -23.95
N THR A 276 16.72 23.39 -22.92
CA THR A 276 17.56 22.89 -21.81
C THR A 276 16.80 22.98 -20.49
N VAL A 277 16.71 21.84 -19.80
CA VAL A 277 15.98 21.74 -18.53
C VAL A 277 16.83 22.36 -17.42
N ALA A 278 16.24 23.29 -16.69
CA ALA A 278 16.88 23.92 -15.55
C ALA A 278 16.79 23.05 -14.29
N GLY A 279 17.74 23.22 -13.38
CA GLY A 279 17.81 22.46 -12.13
C GLY A 279 18.11 23.32 -10.91
N ASN A 280 18.59 22.68 -9.85
CA ASN A 280 19.18 23.38 -8.71
C ASN A 280 20.27 22.58 -8.00
N TYR A 281 20.91 23.23 -7.02
CA TYR A 281 22.03 22.67 -6.27
C TYR A 281 21.61 22.14 -4.89
N SER A 282 20.31 22.02 -4.61
CA SER A 282 19.81 21.59 -3.30
C SER A 282 19.89 20.08 -3.10
N GLY A 283 20.22 19.33 -4.15
CA GLY A 283 20.32 17.88 -4.13
C GLY A 283 19.01 17.18 -4.45
N GLU A 284 19.12 15.87 -4.53
CA GLU A 284 18.05 14.97 -4.91
C GLU A 284 18.12 13.68 -4.07
N THR A 285 16.97 13.08 -3.76
CA THR A 285 16.89 11.83 -2.99
C THR A 285 17.24 10.60 -3.82
N ARG A 286 17.14 10.70 -5.15
CA ARG A 286 17.57 9.71 -6.13
C ARG A 286 18.16 10.42 -7.36
N PRO A 287 19.04 9.76 -8.13
CA PRO A 287 19.72 10.38 -9.27
C PRO A 287 18.77 10.82 -10.39
N GLY A 288 19.02 11.99 -10.96
CA GLY A 288 18.59 12.35 -12.31
C GLY A 288 19.51 11.74 -13.38
N TYR A 289 18.95 11.41 -14.54
CA TYR A 289 19.68 10.82 -15.67
C TYR A 289 19.56 11.70 -16.90
N PHE A 290 20.66 11.77 -17.65
CA PHE A 290 20.73 12.46 -18.92
C PHE A 290 21.00 11.47 -20.05
N TRP A 291 20.35 11.69 -21.20
CA TRP A 291 20.52 10.88 -22.39
C TRP A 291 20.37 11.71 -23.66
N ASN A 292 21.44 11.83 -24.45
CA ASN A 292 21.39 12.34 -25.81
C ASN A 292 22.53 11.74 -26.66
N PRO A 293 22.22 10.79 -27.57
CA PRO A 293 23.23 10.19 -28.44
C PRO A 293 23.95 11.21 -29.34
N GLY A 294 23.30 12.33 -29.67
CA GLY A 294 23.85 13.38 -30.53
C GLY A 294 25.07 14.10 -29.95
N CYS A 295 25.30 14.00 -28.63
CA CYS A 295 26.46 14.56 -27.95
C CYS A 295 27.25 13.51 -27.15
N GLY A 296 27.14 12.22 -27.53
CA GLY A 296 28.00 11.15 -27.02
C GLY A 296 27.46 10.38 -25.82
N PHE A 297 26.29 10.74 -25.28
CA PHE A 297 25.64 10.00 -24.21
C PHE A 297 24.61 9.06 -24.82
N ALA A 298 25.01 7.82 -25.14
CA ALA A 298 24.17 6.88 -25.88
C ALA A 298 23.10 6.17 -25.02
N ASN A 299 23.21 6.23 -23.69
CA ASN A 299 22.27 5.61 -22.74
C ASN A 299 21.98 6.57 -21.58
N PRO A 300 20.83 6.42 -20.88
CA PRO A 300 20.55 7.14 -19.64
C PRO A 300 21.67 6.96 -18.61
N THR A 301 22.42 8.04 -18.37
CA THR A 301 23.56 8.07 -17.45
C THR A 301 23.30 9.11 -16.39
N SER A 302 23.58 8.80 -15.12
CA SER A 302 23.28 9.71 -14.03
C SER A 302 24.11 10.99 -14.15
N TYR A 303 23.53 12.12 -13.73
CA TYR A 303 24.21 13.42 -13.70
C TYR A 303 25.57 13.34 -12.99
N ALA A 304 25.62 12.62 -11.85
CA ALA A 304 26.86 12.39 -11.12
C ALA A 304 27.92 11.66 -11.95
N SER A 305 27.54 10.62 -12.70
CA SER A 305 28.47 9.84 -13.52
C SER A 305 29.02 10.59 -14.74
N ILE A 306 28.34 11.65 -15.17
CA ILE A 306 28.82 12.54 -16.24
C ILE A 306 29.47 13.83 -15.72
N GLY A 307 29.72 13.92 -14.40
CA GLY A 307 30.45 15.03 -13.78
C GLY A 307 29.57 16.20 -13.32
N PHE A 308 28.25 16.08 -13.40
CA PHE A 308 27.27 17.13 -13.07
C PHE A 308 26.39 16.76 -11.87
N GLY A 309 26.89 15.94 -10.95
CA GLY A 309 26.12 15.46 -9.78
C GLY A 309 25.71 16.54 -8.77
N PHE A 310 26.19 17.77 -8.96
CA PHE A 310 25.74 18.94 -8.20
C PHE A 310 24.44 19.55 -8.76
N ILE A 311 24.07 19.25 -10.00
CA ILE A 311 22.82 19.71 -10.61
C ILE A 311 21.72 18.67 -10.38
N SER A 312 20.62 19.11 -9.78
CA SER A 312 19.40 18.33 -9.56
C SER A 312 18.32 18.83 -10.51
N VAL A 313 17.96 18.04 -11.52
CA VAL A 313 16.94 18.42 -12.52
C VAL A 313 15.58 18.66 -11.87
N LEU A 314 14.91 19.77 -12.16
CA LEU A 314 13.59 20.04 -11.55
C LEU A 314 12.50 19.18 -12.21
N GLN A 315 11.92 18.27 -11.42
CA GLN A 315 10.89 17.37 -11.91
C GLN A 315 9.92 16.99 -10.79
N VAL A 316 8.75 17.64 -10.79
CA VAL A 316 7.67 17.41 -9.84
C VAL A 316 6.46 16.84 -10.57
N CYS A 317 6.20 15.55 -10.40
CA CYS A 317 5.03 14.90 -10.96
C CYS A 317 3.79 15.34 -10.17
N GLN A 318 2.77 15.84 -10.85
CA GLN A 318 1.55 16.35 -10.21
C GLN A 318 0.36 15.48 -10.61
N GLY A 319 -0.55 15.25 -9.68
CA GLY A 319 -1.66 14.35 -9.91
C GLY A 319 -2.62 14.24 -8.75
N LEU A 320 -3.34 13.12 -8.75
CA LEU A 320 -4.21 12.70 -7.67
C LEU A 320 -3.69 11.39 -7.09
N ILE A 321 -3.77 11.23 -5.77
CA ILE A 321 -3.44 9.99 -5.08
C ILE A 321 -4.77 9.32 -4.71
N VAL A 322 -4.90 8.04 -5.05
CA VAL A 322 -5.95 7.18 -4.52
C VAL A 322 -5.52 6.77 -3.12
N MET A 323 -6.32 7.10 -2.11
CA MET A 323 -6.08 6.65 -0.75
C MET A 323 -7.40 6.35 -0.04
N ASP A 324 -7.31 5.69 1.09
CA ASP A 324 -8.46 5.42 1.93
C ASP A 324 -8.93 6.71 2.61
N GLY A 325 -10.22 7.02 2.43
CA GLY A 325 -10.89 8.15 3.04
C GLY A 325 -12.28 7.79 3.53
N SER A 326 -13.02 8.80 4.00
CA SER A 326 -14.38 8.61 4.48
C SER A 326 -15.39 8.73 3.32
N PRO A 327 -16.49 7.94 3.35
CA PRO A 327 -17.57 8.07 2.39
C PRO A 327 -18.41 9.30 2.72
N ASP A 328 -19.07 9.84 1.70
CA ASP A 328 -20.02 10.92 1.87
C ASP A 328 -21.37 10.38 2.36
N VAL A 329 -21.95 11.04 3.36
CA VAL A 329 -23.32 10.78 3.83
C VAL A 329 -24.28 11.66 3.03
N VAL A 330 -25.05 11.07 2.13
CA VAL A 330 -25.94 11.79 1.22
C VAL A 330 -27.39 11.53 1.60
N GLN A 331 -28.16 12.60 1.88
CA GLN A 331 -29.60 12.49 2.07
C GLN A 331 -30.28 12.14 0.74
N THR A 332 -31.05 11.05 0.71
CA THR A 332 -31.72 10.55 -0.49
C THR A 332 -33.21 10.84 -0.52
N SER A 333 -33.83 11.06 0.64
CA SER A 333 -35.23 11.50 0.73
C SER A 333 -35.52 12.23 2.04
N GLY A 334 -36.70 12.87 2.08
CA GLY A 334 -37.19 13.65 3.21
C GLY A 334 -36.89 15.14 3.05
N LEU A 335 -36.76 15.84 4.17
CA LEU A 335 -36.53 17.28 4.23
C LEU A 335 -35.15 17.55 4.84
N PRO A 336 -34.38 18.54 4.35
CA PRO A 336 -33.05 18.81 4.89
C PRO A 336 -33.12 19.47 6.28
N SER A 337 -32.02 19.42 7.02
CA SER A 337 -31.86 20.16 8.27
C SER A 337 -32.04 21.66 8.02
N GLY A 338 -32.79 22.34 8.89
CA GLY A 338 -33.10 23.77 8.79
C GLY A 338 -34.22 24.12 7.80
N SER A 339 -34.88 23.14 7.19
CA SER A 339 -36.07 23.37 6.37
C SER A 339 -37.37 23.38 7.17
N VAL A 340 -38.46 23.76 6.53
CA VAL A 340 -39.81 23.80 7.10
C VAL A 340 -40.44 22.41 7.01
N TYR A 341 -40.79 21.83 8.15
CA TYR A 341 -41.43 20.52 8.28
C TYR A 341 -42.92 20.69 8.49
N PRO A 342 -43.77 20.04 7.69
CA PRO A 342 -45.21 20.05 7.91
C PRO A 342 -45.58 19.18 9.11
N ARG A 343 -46.76 19.42 9.68
CA ARG A 343 -47.35 18.56 10.71
C ARG A 343 -47.41 17.10 10.22
N GLY A 344 -46.84 16.19 11.01
CA GLY A 344 -46.85 14.75 10.75
C GLY A 344 -45.46 14.11 10.87
N THR A 345 -45.32 12.90 10.33
CA THR A 345 -44.06 12.14 10.32
C THR A 345 -43.30 12.37 9.02
N THR A 346 -42.03 12.78 9.11
CA THR A 346 -41.13 12.94 7.96
C THR A 346 -39.95 11.99 8.12
N THR A 347 -39.79 11.04 7.21
CA THR A 347 -38.67 10.08 7.19
C THR A 347 -37.54 10.63 6.34
N ASN A 348 -36.33 10.72 6.89
CA ASN A 348 -35.12 11.15 6.19
C ASN A 348 -34.23 9.94 5.92
N CYS A 349 -33.99 9.62 4.64
CA CYS A 349 -33.14 8.49 4.25
C CYS A 349 -31.77 8.97 3.81
N PHE A 350 -30.75 8.13 4.03
CA PHE A 350 -29.36 8.46 3.71
C PHE A 350 -28.65 7.28 3.07
N ASP A 351 -27.75 7.58 2.13
CA ASP A 351 -26.84 6.62 1.51
C ASP A 351 -25.39 6.99 1.87
N LEU A 352 -24.53 5.98 1.96
CA LEU A 352 -23.08 6.17 1.92
C LEU A 352 -22.62 6.09 0.46
N VAL A 353 -21.88 7.11 0.03
CA VAL A 353 -21.36 7.21 -1.33
C VAL A 353 -19.85 7.32 -1.28
N SER A 354 -19.14 6.44 -2.00
CA SER A 354 -17.72 6.69 -2.26
C SER A 354 -17.62 7.86 -3.24
N PRO A 355 -16.73 8.83 -3.00
CA PRO A 355 -16.45 9.90 -3.96
C PRO A 355 -16.00 9.39 -5.34
N LEU A 356 -15.61 8.11 -5.44
CA LEU A 356 -15.11 7.49 -6.67
C LEU A 356 -16.04 6.42 -7.28
N GLU A 357 -16.94 5.75 -6.55
CA GLU A 357 -17.89 4.74 -7.10
C GLU A 357 -19.09 4.34 -6.17
N VAL A 358 -19.97 3.44 -6.65
CA VAL A 358 -21.40 3.12 -6.31
C VAL A 358 -21.85 3.02 -4.83
N ARG A 359 -23.15 3.36 -4.62
CA ARG A 359 -23.95 3.52 -3.38
C ARG A 359 -24.18 2.27 -2.51
N ARG A 360 -24.30 2.48 -1.19
CA ARG A 360 -24.98 1.57 -0.24
C ARG A 360 -26.08 2.34 0.52
N SER A 361 -27.29 1.78 0.62
CA SER A 361 -28.50 2.49 1.12
C SER A 361 -29.01 2.03 2.49
N MET A 362 -29.49 2.96 3.32
CA MET A 362 -30.17 2.67 4.60
C MET A 362 -31.26 3.73 4.95
N THR A 363 -32.19 3.43 5.86
CA THR A 363 -33.40 4.24 6.14
C THR A 363 -33.47 4.68 7.62
N ALA A 364 -33.73 5.97 7.89
CA ALA A 364 -33.97 6.51 9.23
C ALA A 364 -35.35 7.20 9.32
N VAL A 365 -36.13 6.92 10.38
CA VAL A 365 -37.53 7.38 10.51
C VAL A 365 -37.64 8.44 11.61
N LEU A 366 -37.78 9.73 11.26
CA LEU A 366 -38.07 10.80 12.22
C LEU A 366 -39.59 10.98 12.42
N MET A 367 -40.05 10.81 13.66
CA MET A 367 -41.45 10.99 14.06
C MET A 367 -41.65 12.29 14.86
N SER A 368 -42.45 13.22 14.33
CA SER A 368 -43.04 14.32 15.11
C SER A 368 -44.50 13.98 15.43
N PRO A 369 -44.94 14.14 16.70
CA PRO A 369 -46.36 14.05 17.06
C PRO A 369 -47.18 15.23 16.51
#